data_AF-A0A2Z6QJ38-F1
#
_entry.id   AF-A0A2Z6QJ38-F1
#
_cell.length_a   1.000
_cell.length_b   1.000
_cell.length_c   1.000
_cell.angle_alpha   90.00
_cell.angle_beta   90.00
_cell.angle_gamma   90.00
#
_symmetry.space_group_name_H-M   'P 1'
#
loop_
_entity.id
_entity.type
_entity.pdbx_description
1 polymer ?
#
loop_
_entity_poly.entity_id
_entity_poly.type
_entity_poly.pdbx_seq_one_letter_code
_entity_poly.pdbx_strand_id
1 'polypeptide(L)'
;MITKSKNSNLDFDDRSTNGINRIIEFITRKHTRHDGSINDNHTELTIIMSRHNIAYTNNNIRNKPSDFLHKLQSTLATLKVKFYYKYYKYHKWLIESFVDERNDNYKNDKKKMINSITEKHIKSITIDKVYCNANAEDILYTDVQDVKEQTNLHF
;
A
#
# COMPACT_ATOMS: atom_id res chain seq x y z
N MET A 1 -40.92 0.35 -11.94
CA MET A 1 -39.83 1.31 -12.15
C MET A 1 -38.57 0.72 -11.49
N ILE A 2 -37.74 0.01 -12.26
CA ILE A 2 -36.53 -0.67 -11.75
C ILE A 2 -35.41 0.37 -11.71
N THR A 3 -35.05 0.83 -10.52
CA THR A 3 -33.88 1.70 -10.34
C THR A 3 -32.62 0.89 -10.66
N LYS A 4 -32.01 1.16 -11.82
CA LYS A 4 -30.66 0.72 -12.18
C LYS A 4 -29.71 1.17 -11.06
N SER A 5 -29.21 0.21 -10.28
CA SER A 5 -28.13 0.44 -9.32
C SER A 5 -26.89 0.88 -10.10
N LYS A 6 -26.46 2.13 -9.88
CA LYS A 6 -25.18 2.66 -10.38
C LYS A 6 -24.07 1.70 -9.95
N ASN A 7 -23.42 1.03 -10.91
CA ASN A 7 -22.13 0.39 -10.69
C ASN A 7 -21.11 1.51 -10.43
N SER A 8 -20.92 1.88 -9.17
CA SER A 8 -19.73 2.62 -8.77
C SER A 8 -18.55 1.66 -8.90
N ASN A 9 -17.55 2.01 -9.73
CA ASN A 9 -16.25 1.35 -9.77
C ASN A 9 -15.75 1.16 -8.33
N LEU A 10 -15.81 -0.08 -7.84
CA LEU A 10 -15.29 -0.43 -6.53
C LEU A 10 -13.80 -0.71 -6.73
N ASP A 11 -12.95 0.12 -6.15
CA ASP A 11 -11.53 -0.13 -6.10
C ASP A 11 -11.25 -1.15 -4.97
N PHE A 12 -10.92 -2.39 -5.35
CA PHE A 12 -10.61 -3.46 -4.40
C PHE A 12 -9.26 -3.26 -3.70
N ASP A 13 -8.45 -2.31 -4.18
CA ASP A 13 -7.16 -1.96 -3.59
C ASP A 13 -7.26 -0.77 -2.62
N ASP A 14 -8.44 -0.15 -2.47
CA ASP A 14 -8.66 0.94 -1.50
C ASP A 14 -8.56 0.42 -0.06
N ARG A 15 -7.48 0.79 0.62
CA ARG A 15 -7.18 0.43 2.02
C ARG A 15 -7.73 1.42 3.05
N SER A 16 -8.42 2.48 2.63
CA SER A 16 -9.05 3.43 3.56
C SER A 16 -10.19 2.76 4.34
N THR A 17 -10.50 3.25 5.54
CA THR A 17 -11.61 2.73 6.35
C THR A 17 -12.95 2.76 5.60
N ASN A 18 -13.16 3.80 4.78
CA ASN A 18 -14.35 3.92 3.96
C ASN A 18 -14.35 2.93 2.79
N GLY A 19 -13.21 2.73 2.12
CA GLY A 19 -13.04 1.72 1.08
C GLY A 19 -13.31 0.31 1.59
N ILE A 20 -12.72 -0.05 2.74
CA ILE A 20 -12.93 -1.33 3.42
C ILE A 20 -14.42 -1.53 3.75
N ASN A 21 -15.11 -0.52 4.29
CA ASN A 21 -16.53 -0.62 4.61
C ASN A 21 -17.40 -0.84 3.35
N ARG A 22 -17.07 -0.19 2.23
CA ARG A 22 -17.79 -0.36 0.96
C ARG A 22 -17.53 -1.73 0.32
N ILE A 23 -16.31 -2.27 0.44
CA ILE A 23 -15.96 -3.62 0.02
C ILE A 23 -16.73 -4.65 0.86
N ILE A 24 -16.76 -4.47 2.19
CA ILE A 24 -17.54 -5.32 3.09
C ILE A 24 -19.02 -5.30 2.71
N GLU A 25 -19.61 -4.11 2.53
CA GLU A 25 -21.02 -3.98 2.18
C GLU A 25 -21.35 -4.61 0.81
N PHE A 26 -20.45 -4.48 -0.17
CA PHE A 26 -20.57 -5.11 -1.48
C PHE A 26 -20.55 -6.65 -1.38
N ILE A 27 -19.60 -7.20 -0.62
CA ILE A 27 -19.48 -8.66 -0.37
C ILE A 27 -20.72 -9.17 0.38
N THR A 28 -21.18 -8.45 1.41
CA THR A 28 -22.38 -8.79 2.18
C THR A 28 -23.64 -8.77 1.31
N ARG A 29 -23.80 -7.79 0.42
CA ARG A 29 -24.93 -7.73 -0.54
C ARG A 29 -24.88 -8.83 -1.59
N LYS A 30 -23.68 -9.24 -2.03
CA LYS A 30 -23.49 -10.39 -2.93
C LYS A 30 -23.85 -11.71 -2.23
N HIS A 31 -23.46 -11.89 -0.97
CA HIS A 31 -23.80 -13.07 -0.19
C HIS A 31 -25.28 -13.15 0.21
N THR A 32 -25.93 -12.03 0.52
CA THR A 32 -27.38 -12.00 0.84
C THR A 32 -28.28 -12.17 -0.38
N ARG A 33 -27.75 -12.06 -1.60
CA ARG A 33 -28.48 -12.30 -2.84
C ARG A 33 -28.18 -13.66 -3.49
N HIS A 34 -27.29 -14.46 -2.93
CA HIS A 34 -26.95 -15.76 -3.47
C HIS A 34 -27.65 -16.86 -2.67
N ASP A 35 -28.63 -17.50 -3.30
CA ASP A 35 -29.24 -18.77 -2.91
C ASP A 35 -28.22 -19.92 -3.14
N GLY A 36 -26.98 -19.73 -2.69
CA GLY A 36 -25.88 -20.68 -2.79
C GLY A 36 -25.86 -21.59 -1.58
N SER A 37 -26.00 -22.89 -1.82
CA SER A 37 -25.99 -23.95 -0.81
C SER A 37 -24.84 -23.76 0.19
N ILE A 38 -25.14 -23.83 1.48
CA ILE A 38 -24.20 -23.77 2.62
C ILE A 38 -22.96 -24.67 2.39
N ASN A 39 -23.09 -25.72 1.59
CA ASN A 39 -22.03 -26.65 1.22
C ASN A 39 -20.84 -26.00 0.45
N ASP A 40 -21.10 -24.99 -0.38
CA ASP A 40 -20.06 -24.37 -1.22
C ASP A 40 -19.10 -23.52 -0.36
N ASN A 41 -19.63 -22.79 0.61
CA ASN A 41 -18.85 -21.94 1.52
C ASN A 41 -17.95 -22.76 2.48
N HIS A 42 -18.38 -23.95 2.91
CA HIS A 42 -17.55 -24.84 3.73
C HIS A 42 -16.36 -25.39 2.94
N THR A 43 -16.59 -25.69 1.66
CA THR A 43 -15.55 -26.20 0.75
C THR A 43 -14.47 -25.15 0.53
N GLU A 44 -14.86 -23.89 0.25
CA GLU A 44 -13.92 -22.78 0.09
C GLU A 44 -13.09 -22.50 1.36
N LEU A 45 -13.72 -22.47 2.54
CA LEU A 45 -13.01 -22.26 3.80
C LEU A 45 -11.98 -23.38 4.05
N THR A 46 -12.33 -24.63 3.77
CA THR A 46 -11.44 -25.79 3.93
C THR A 46 -10.23 -25.70 2.99
N ILE A 47 -10.44 -25.24 1.75
CA ILE A 47 -9.36 -24.99 0.78
C ILE A 47 -8.41 -23.90 1.29
N ILE A 48 -8.93 -22.78 1.79
CA ILE A 48 -8.12 -21.68 2.34
C ILE A 48 -7.31 -22.13 3.54
N MET A 49 -7.94 -22.83 4.49
CA MET A 49 -7.25 -23.35 5.68
C MET A 49 -6.12 -24.32 5.31
N SER A 50 -6.38 -25.24 4.38
CA SER A 50 -5.39 -26.19 3.87
C SER A 50 -4.21 -25.49 3.20
N ARG A 51 -4.48 -24.55 2.27
CA ARG A 51 -3.43 -23.77 1.58
C ARG A 51 -2.50 -23.02 2.54
N HIS A 52 -3.01 -22.62 3.69
CA HIS A 52 -2.26 -21.86 4.68
C HIS A 52 -1.78 -22.69 5.86
N ASN A 53 -1.85 -24.02 5.81
CA ASN A 53 -1.49 -24.92 6.91
C ASN A 53 -2.12 -24.48 8.25
N ILE A 54 -3.43 -24.24 8.23
CA ILE A 54 -4.23 -23.95 9.44
C ILE A 54 -4.90 -25.26 9.85
N ALA A 55 -4.65 -25.72 11.08
CA ALA A 55 -5.19 -26.97 11.58
C ALA A 55 -6.73 -26.97 11.53
N TYR A 56 -7.29 -28.01 10.91
CA TYR A 56 -8.73 -28.19 10.76
C TYR A 56 -9.15 -29.51 11.42
N THR A 57 -9.91 -29.42 12.51
CA THR A 57 -10.65 -30.57 13.04
C THR A 57 -12.01 -30.64 12.35
N ASN A 58 -12.23 -31.72 11.59
CA ASN A 58 -13.45 -31.99 10.83
C ASN A 58 -14.66 -32.38 11.71
N ASN A 59 -14.60 -32.04 13.00
CA ASN A 59 -15.66 -32.35 13.94
C ASN A 59 -16.80 -31.35 13.71
N ASN A 60 -17.76 -31.79 12.89
CA ASN A 60 -19.11 -31.26 12.75
C ASN A 60 -19.21 -29.72 12.76
N ILE A 61 -18.95 -29.08 11.63
CA ILE A 61 -19.74 -27.89 11.27
C ILE A 61 -21.13 -28.36 10.84
N ARG A 62 -21.80 -29.17 11.68
CA ARG A 62 -23.16 -29.62 11.42
C ARG A 62 -24.09 -28.60 12.08
N ASN A 63 -24.66 -27.76 11.24
CA ASN A 63 -25.96 -27.11 11.40
C ASN A 63 -26.08 -25.88 12.32
N LYS A 64 -24.99 -25.26 12.80
CA LYS A 64 -25.08 -23.99 13.53
C LYS A 64 -24.28 -22.87 12.86
N PRO A 65 -24.95 -21.82 12.32
CA PRO A 65 -24.28 -20.66 11.72
C PRO A 65 -23.27 -19.95 12.64
N SER A 66 -23.48 -20.00 13.96
CA SER A 66 -22.57 -19.43 14.97
C SER A 66 -21.18 -20.06 14.94
N ASP A 67 -21.11 -21.38 14.77
CA ASP A 67 -19.86 -22.13 14.86
C ASP A 67 -19.04 -21.93 13.59
N PHE A 68 -19.71 -21.79 12.46
CA PHE A 68 -19.10 -21.42 11.19
C PHE A 68 -18.56 -19.98 11.22
N LEU A 69 -19.33 -19.01 11.75
CA LEU A 69 -18.90 -17.62 11.89
C LEU A 69 -17.66 -17.51 12.79
N HIS A 70 -17.66 -18.20 13.93
CA HIS A 70 -16.51 -18.22 14.83
C HIS A 70 -15.25 -18.80 14.16
N LYS A 71 -15.40 -19.88 13.37
CA LYS A 71 -14.30 -20.47 12.59
C LYS A 71 -13.78 -19.51 11.51
N LEU A 72 -14.66 -18.78 10.83
CA LEU A 72 -14.26 -17.75 9.87
C LEU A 72 -13.48 -16.63 10.53
N GLN A 73 -13.96 -16.11 11.67
CA GLN A 73 -13.28 -15.05 12.41
C GLN A 73 -11.90 -15.50 12.91
N SER A 74 -11.82 -16.72 13.46
CA SER A 74 -10.54 -17.31 13.89
C SER A 74 -9.57 -17.50 12.73
N THR A 75 -10.07 -17.93 11.56
CA THR A 75 -9.26 -18.09 10.34
C THR A 75 -8.75 -16.75 9.84
N LEU A 76 -9.62 -15.73 9.80
CA LEU A 76 -9.25 -14.36 9.43
C LEU A 76 -8.17 -13.78 10.35
N ALA A 77 -8.33 -13.94 11.67
CA ALA A 77 -7.33 -13.49 12.65
C ALA A 77 -5.97 -14.17 12.42
N THR A 78 -5.98 -15.50 12.22
CA THR A 78 -4.75 -16.27 11.94
C THR A 78 -4.06 -15.83 10.66
N LEU A 79 -4.83 -15.58 9.59
CA LEU A 79 -4.29 -15.11 8.32
C LEU A 79 -3.70 -13.70 8.44
N LYS A 80 -4.35 -12.80 9.17
CA LYS A 80 -3.83 -11.46 9.46
C LYS A 80 -2.48 -11.52 10.17
N VAL A 81 -2.36 -12.35 11.21
CA VAL A 81 -1.08 -12.53 11.94
C VAL A 81 0.01 -13.08 11.01
N LYS A 82 -0.29 -14.12 10.21
CA LYS A 82 0.67 -14.68 9.25
C LYS A 82 1.11 -13.66 8.20
N PHE A 83 0.18 -12.82 7.73
CA PHE A 83 0.49 -11.74 6.79
C PHE A 83 1.42 -10.71 7.41
N TYR A 84 1.06 -10.16 8.58
CA TYR A 84 1.89 -9.16 9.26
C TYR A 84 3.28 -9.68 9.62
N TYR A 85 3.38 -10.95 10.04
CA TYR A 85 4.68 -11.57 10.29
C TYR A 85 5.55 -11.66 9.04
N LYS A 86 4.99 -12.11 7.91
CA LYS A 86 5.71 -12.16 6.63
C LYS A 86 6.11 -10.77 6.15
N TYR A 87 5.20 -9.81 6.26
CA TYR A 87 5.43 -8.41 5.91
C TYR A 87 6.58 -7.82 6.73
N TYR A 88 6.54 -7.99 8.06
CA TYR A 88 7.61 -7.55 8.95
C TYR A 88 8.95 -8.20 8.59
N LYS A 89 8.97 -9.52 8.36
CA LYS A 89 10.20 -10.25 7.98
C LYS A 89 10.79 -9.72 6.68
N TYR A 90 9.95 -9.46 5.67
CA TYR A 90 10.39 -8.89 4.40
C TYR A 90 10.96 -7.48 4.57
N HIS A 91 10.27 -6.60 5.31
CA HIS A 91 10.75 -5.24 5.55
C HIS A 91 12.04 -5.21 6.37
N LYS A 92 12.15 -6.08 7.37
CA LYS A 92 13.39 -6.24 8.14
C LYS A 92 14.55 -6.67 7.22
N TRP A 93 14.34 -7.72 6.41
CA TRP A 93 15.34 -8.18 5.45
C TRP A 93 15.75 -7.08 4.47
N LEU A 94 14.80 -6.29 3.97
CA LEU A 94 15.07 -5.19 3.05
C LEU A 94 15.96 -4.11 3.69
N ILE A 95 15.68 -3.73 4.93
CA ILE A 95 16.50 -2.77 5.67
C ILE A 95 17.90 -3.33 5.91
N GLU A 96 18.00 -4.59 6.36
CA GLU A 96 19.27 -5.28 6.58
C GLU A 96 20.09 -5.34 5.29
N SER A 97 19.48 -5.72 4.15
CA SER A 97 20.18 -5.79 2.87
C SER A 97 20.68 -4.43 2.40
N PHE A 98 19.90 -3.35 2.61
CA PHE A 98 20.35 -2.00 2.28
C PHE A 98 21.52 -1.54 3.16
N VAL A 99 21.50 -1.89 4.44
CA VAL A 99 22.61 -1.56 5.36
C VAL A 99 23.87 -2.33 4.97
N ASP A 100 23.74 -3.62 4.69
CA ASP A 100 24.86 -4.47 4.26
C ASP A 100 25.45 -3.97 2.94
N GLU A 101 24.62 -3.66 1.95
CA GLU A 101 25.05 -3.10 0.68
C GLU A 101 25.78 -1.76 0.87
N ARG A 102 25.30 -0.88 1.76
CA ARG A 102 25.98 0.38 2.07
C ARG A 102 27.32 0.16 2.75
N ASN A 103 27.40 -0.79 3.67
CA ASN A 103 28.64 -1.12 4.37
C ASN A 103 29.69 -1.70 3.40
N ASP A 104 29.25 -2.54 2.47
CA ASP A 104 30.12 -3.10 1.43
C ASP A 104 30.57 -2.01 0.45
N ASN A 105 29.68 -1.13 0.03
CA ASN A 105 30.04 0.02 -0.81
C ASN A 105 31.02 0.96 -0.08
N TYR A 106 30.85 1.21 1.22
CA TYR A 106 31.80 2.02 1.98
C TYR A 106 33.23 1.44 1.96
N LYS A 107 33.35 0.11 2.09
CA LYS A 107 34.64 -0.58 2.11
C LYS A 107 35.25 -0.72 0.72
N ASN A 108 34.44 -1.11 -0.26
CA ASN A 108 34.92 -1.62 -1.55
C ASN A 108 34.64 -0.69 -2.73
N ASP A 109 33.62 0.18 -2.67
CA ASP A 109 33.20 1.04 -3.78
C ASP A 109 32.63 2.39 -3.28
N LYS A 110 33.55 3.27 -2.86
CA LYS A 110 33.21 4.59 -2.31
C LYS A 110 32.44 5.46 -3.31
N LYS A 111 32.61 5.25 -4.62
CA LYS A 111 31.88 5.97 -5.66
C LYS A 111 30.40 5.58 -5.64
N LYS A 112 30.09 4.28 -5.61
CA LYS A 112 28.70 3.81 -5.44
C LYS A 112 28.10 4.27 -4.13
N MET A 113 28.88 4.30 -3.05
CA MET A 113 28.41 4.84 -1.77
C MET A 113 27.97 6.30 -1.90
N ILE A 114 28.80 7.16 -2.51
CA ILE A 114 28.49 8.57 -2.75
C ILE A 114 27.23 8.69 -3.62
N ASN A 115 27.17 7.96 -4.73
CA ASN A 115 26.03 7.97 -5.64
C ASN A 115 24.73 7.53 -4.94
N SER A 116 24.76 6.53 -4.04
CA SER A 116 23.57 6.13 -3.27
C SER A 116 23.00 7.23 -2.36
N ILE A 117 23.82 8.23 -2.02
CA ILE A 117 23.44 9.38 -1.19
C ILE A 117 23.03 10.56 -2.08
N THR A 118 23.76 10.80 -3.17
CA THR A 118 23.64 12.00 -4.03
C THR A 118 22.67 11.82 -5.18
N GLU A 119 22.49 10.62 -5.72
CA GLU A 119 21.56 10.29 -6.81
C GLU A 119 20.14 9.96 -6.29
N LYS A 120 19.78 10.47 -5.11
CA LYS A 120 18.37 10.49 -4.72
C LYS A 120 17.62 11.34 -5.75
N HIS A 121 16.49 10.83 -6.25
CA HIS A 121 15.62 11.58 -7.15
C HIS A 121 15.41 12.98 -6.56
N ILE A 122 15.85 14.00 -7.29
CA ILE A 122 15.68 15.40 -6.88
C ILE A 122 14.18 15.62 -6.73
N LYS A 123 13.71 15.85 -5.50
CA LYS A 123 12.28 16.00 -5.21
C LYS A 123 11.76 17.38 -5.64
N SER A 124 12.62 18.38 -5.56
CA SER A 124 12.36 19.74 -5.98
C SER A 124 13.68 20.47 -6.17
N ILE A 125 13.71 21.37 -7.15
CA ILE A 125 14.74 22.41 -7.27
C ILE A 125 14.05 23.70 -6.87
N THR A 126 14.63 24.42 -5.91
CA THR A 126 14.17 25.75 -5.52
C THR A 126 15.25 26.74 -5.91
N ILE A 127 14.85 27.82 -6.57
CA ILE A 127 15.73 28.93 -6.91
C ILE A 127 15.44 30.00 -5.87
N ASP A 128 16.44 30.31 -5.04
CA ASP A 128 16.28 31.25 -3.93
C ASP A 128 16.75 32.66 -4.29
N LYS A 129 17.56 32.80 -5.35
CA LYS A 129 18.13 34.08 -5.80
C LYS A 129 18.30 34.07 -7.32
N VAL A 130 18.03 35.20 -7.95
CA VAL A 130 18.26 35.41 -9.38
C VAL A 130 19.15 36.63 -9.57
N TYR A 131 20.17 36.48 -10.40
CA TYR A 131 21.04 37.57 -10.81
C TYR A 131 20.67 38.00 -12.21
N CYS A 132 20.37 39.28 -12.41
CA CYS A 132 20.07 39.84 -13.71
C CYS A 132 21.03 41.00 -14.01
N ASN A 133 21.67 40.95 -15.17
CA ASN A 133 22.39 42.09 -15.72
C ASN A 133 21.47 42.75 -16.75
N ALA A 134 20.77 43.81 -16.32
CA ALA A 134 19.94 44.62 -17.19
C ALA A 134 20.50 46.04 -17.17
N ASN A 135 20.72 46.62 -18.36
CA ASN A 135 21.14 48.01 -18.51
C ASN A 135 22.46 48.37 -17.77
N ALA A 136 23.45 47.46 -17.78
CA ALA A 136 24.76 47.63 -17.14
C ALA A 136 24.73 47.78 -15.60
N GLU A 137 23.60 47.49 -14.97
CA GLU A 137 23.51 47.31 -13.53
C GLU A 137 23.27 45.84 -13.18
N ASP A 138 23.96 45.41 -12.14
CA ASP A 138 23.89 44.06 -11.61
C ASP A 138 22.89 44.01 -10.46
N ILE A 139 21.72 43.42 -10.71
CA ILE A 139 20.62 43.36 -9.75
C ILE A 139 20.46 41.94 -9.23
N LEU A 140 20.53 41.78 -7.90
CA LEU A 140 20.30 40.53 -7.20
C LEU A 140 18.89 40.52 -6.59
N TYR A 141 18.02 39.68 -7.13
CA TYR A 141 16.69 39.43 -6.59
C TYR A 141 16.77 38.34 -5.52
N THR A 142 16.20 38.63 -4.35
CA THR A 142 16.14 37.71 -3.21
C THR A 142 14.73 37.55 -2.65
N ASP A 143 13.80 38.43 -3.03
CA ASP A 143 12.38 38.28 -2.70
C ASP A 143 11.76 37.14 -3.51
N VAL A 144 10.91 36.33 -2.88
CA VAL A 144 10.32 35.14 -3.49
C VAL A 144 9.51 35.47 -4.74
N GLN A 145 8.79 36.59 -4.74
CA GLN A 145 7.95 36.96 -5.87
C GLN A 145 8.80 37.42 -7.05
N ASP A 146 9.82 38.25 -6.78
CA ASP A 146 10.74 38.76 -7.80
C ASP A 146 11.60 37.63 -8.38
N VAL A 147 12.10 36.74 -7.53
CA VAL A 147 12.86 35.55 -7.93
C VAL A 147 12.03 34.67 -8.85
N LYS A 148 10.76 34.47 -8.54
CA LYS A 148 9.85 33.68 -9.38
C LYS A 148 9.59 34.35 -10.73
N GLU A 149 9.34 35.65 -10.73
CA GLU A 149 9.11 36.41 -11.96
C GLU A 149 10.33 36.40 -12.87
N GLN A 150 11.51 36.72 -12.33
CA GLN A 150 12.75 36.76 -13.10
C GLN A 150 13.20 35.37 -13.56
N THR A 151 12.97 34.34 -12.75
CA THR A 151 13.18 32.94 -13.17
C THR A 151 12.29 32.59 -14.37
N ASN A 152 11.00 32.93 -14.33
CA ASN A 152 10.07 32.66 -15.44
C ASN A 152 10.36 33.49 -16.70
N LEU A 153 11.01 34.64 -16.58
CA LEU A 153 11.45 35.42 -17.74
C LEU A 153 12.69 34.79 -18.42
N HIS A 154 13.49 34.02 -17.68
CA HIS A 154 14.71 33.41 -18.19
C HIS A 154 14.49 32.04 -18.87
N PHE A 155 13.59 31.22 -18.32
CA PHE A 155 13.25 29.88 -18.82
C PHE A 155 12.01 29.90 -19.70
#